data_AF-A0A357ZYR8-F1
#
_entry.id   AF-A0A357ZYR8-F1
#
_cell.length_a   1.000
_cell.length_b   1.000
_cell.length_c   1.000
_cell.angle_alpha   90.00
_cell.angle_beta   90.00
_cell.angle_gamma   90.00
#
_symmetry.space_group_name_H-M   'P 1'
#
loop_
_entity.id
_entity.type
_entity.pdbx_description
1 polymer ?
#
loop_
_entity_poly.entity_id
_entity_poly.type
_entity_poly.pdbx_seq_one_letter_code
_entity_poly.pdbx_strand_id
1 'polypeptide(L)' 'MSGPMPVKGYRADVCLTSTTDGGTHISWKGSWTTRVPGVSGFLTKMVRGFATGAAREAERLQKESN' A
#
# COMPACT_ATOMS: atom_id res chain seq x y z
N MET A 1 -3.01 21.64 -4.18
CA MET A 1 -3.21 21.49 -5.63
C MET A 1 -2.79 20.08 -6.03
N SER A 2 -3.72 19.18 -6.33
CA SER A 2 -3.40 17.86 -6.89
C SER A 2 -3.37 18.00 -8.42
N GLY A 3 -2.17 18.14 -9.00
CA GLY A 3 -1.98 18.05 -10.44
C GLY A 3 -2.48 16.71 -11.00
N PRO A 4 -2.67 16.58 -12.32
CA PRO A 4 -3.18 15.34 -12.91
C PRO A 4 -2.26 14.19 -12.52
N MET A 5 -2.82 13.20 -11.81
CA MET A 5 -2.08 11.99 -11.42
C MET A 5 -1.41 11.38 -12.66
N PRO A 6 -0.10 11.07 -12.60
CA PRO A 6 0.66 10.53 -13.75
C PRO A 6 0.26 9.09 -14.12
N VAL A 7 -0.72 8.53 -13.41
CA VAL A 7 -1.32 7.22 -13.62
C VAL A 7 -2.83 7.30 -13.83
N LYS A 8 -3.37 6.29 -14.51
CA LYS A 8 -4.80 6.03 -14.63
C LYS A 8 -5.11 4.61 -14.14
N GLY A 9 -6.34 4.44 -13.66
CA GLY A 9 -6.92 3.13 -13.39
C GLY A 9 -6.13 2.33 -12.37
N TYR A 10 -5.63 2.97 -11.30
CA TYR A 10 -5.00 2.22 -10.21
C TYR A 10 -6.04 1.30 -9.57
N ARG A 11 -5.77 0.00 -9.62
CA ARG A 11 -6.55 -1.05 -8.96
C ARG A 11 -5.60 -1.89 -8.12
N ALA A 12 -5.97 -2.14 -6.87
CA ALA A 12 -5.21 -2.98 -5.98
C ALA A 12 -6.07 -4.09 -5.41
N ASP A 13 -5.48 -5.28 -5.34
CA ASP A 13 -5.98 -6.39 -4.55
C ASP A 13 -5.12 -6.47 -3.28
N VAL A 14 -5.76 -6.40 -2.12
CA VAL A 14 -5.10 -6.45 -0.82
C VAL A 14 -5.65 -7.65 -0.07
N CYS A 15 -4.78 -8.60 0.25
CA CYS A 15 -5.10 -9.76 1.04
C CYS A 15 -4.45 -9.63 2.42
N LEU A 16 -5.27 -9.82 3.46
CA LEU A 16 -4.83 -9.87 4.85
C LEU A 16 -5.04 -11.29 5.35
N THR A 17 -3.97 -11.90 5.84
CA THR A 17 -4.02 -13.26 6.38
C THR A 17 -3.34 -13.29 7.75
N SER A 18 -4.00 -13.86 8.75
CA SER A 18 -3.40 -14.08 10.06
C SER A 18 -2.17 -14.98 9.95
N THR A 19 -1.13 -14.68 10.69
CA THR A 19 0.07 -15.52 10.80
C THR A 19 0.00 -16.38 12.06
N THR A 20 0.77 -17.48 12.09
CA THR A 20 0.75 -18.44 13.20
C THR A 20 1.31 -17.89 14.52
N ASP A 21 2.08 -16.81 14.46
CA ASP A 21 2.65 -16.09 15.59
C ASP A 21 1.75 -14.94 16.09
N GLY A 22 0.52 -14.82 15.58
CA GLY A 22 -0.44 -13.81 16.00
C GLY A 22 -0.32 -12.47 15.27
N GLY A 23 0.53 -12.38 14.25
CA GLY A 23 0.63 -11.23 13.36
C GLY A 23 -0.38 -11.25 12.20
N THR A 24 -0.23 -10.29 11.29
CA THR A 24 -0.98 -10.22 10.02
C THR A 24 0.00 -10.08 8.86
N HIS A 25 -0.08 -11.01 7.92
CA HIS A 25 0.62 -10.91 6.65
C HIS A 25 -0.24 -10.11 5.67
N ILE A 26 0.37 -9.08 5.07
CA ILE A 26 -0.29 -8.18 4.11
C ILE A 26 0.32 -8.40 2.74
N SER A 27 -0.47 -8.93 1.81
CA SER A 27 -0.10 -9.03 0.40
C SER A 27 -0.83 -7.95 -0.40
N TRP A 28 -0.06 -7.09 -1.08
CA TRP A 28 -0.59 -5.97 -1.85
C TRP A 28 -0.18 -6.08 -3.31
N LYS A 29 -1.15 -6.28 -4.20
CA LYS A 29 -0.92 -6.35 -5.66
C LYS A 29 -1.60 -5.18 -6.34
N GLY A 30 -0.81 -4.23 -6.82
CA GLY A 30 -1.29 -3.06 -7.56
C GLY A 30 -1.14 -3.23 -9.07
N SER A 31 -2.10 -2.70 -9.83
CA SER A 31 -2.07 -2.57 -11.29
C SER A 31 -2.46 -1.15 -11.68
N TRP A 32 -1.79 -0.59 -12.69
CA TRP A 32 -2.09 0.75 -13.20
C TRP A 32 -1.60 0.92 -14.63
N THR A 33 -2.16 1.91 -15.31
CA THR A 33 -1.66 2.39 -16.59
C THR A 33 -0.82 3.65 -16.37
N THR A 34 0.44 3.59 -16.77
CA THR A 34 1.35 4.72 -16.74
C THR A 34 1.04 5.67 -17.90
N ARG A 35 0.79 6.96 -17.62
CA ARG A 35 0.64 7.96 -18.70
C ARG A 35 1.97 8.60 -19.12
N VAL A 36 2.92 8.65 -18.19
CA VAL A 36 4.22 9.31 -18.40
C VAL A 36 5.33 8.28 -18.21
N PRO A 37 6.14 7.98 -19.25
CA PRO A 37 7.29 7.08 -19.14
C PRO A 37 8.21 7.49 -17.98
N GLY A 38 8.70 6.51 -17.21
CA GLY A 38 9.64 6.75 -16.10
C GLY A 38 9.03 6.96 -14.70
N VAL A 39 7.70 7.11 -14.59
CA VAL A 39 7.05 7.36 -13.28
C VAL A 39 6.71 6.07 -12.51
N SER A 40 6.76 4.90 -13.16
CA SER A 40 6.40 3.59 -12.57
C SER A 40 7.16 3.29 -11.28
N GLY A 41 8.47 3.56 -11.22
CA GLY A 41 9.28 3.32 -10.03
C GLY A 41 8.89 4.18 -8.83
N PHE A 42 8.47 5.43 -9.06
CA PHE A 42 7.98 6.33 -8.01
C PHE A 42 6.66 5.81 -7.41
N LEU A 43 5.75 5.31 -8.26
CA LEU A 43 4.47 4.77 -7.80
C LEU A 43 4.65 3.51 -6.98
N THR A 44 5.53 2.60 -7.40
CA THR A 44 5.86 1.40 -6.62
C THR A 44 6.35 1.78 -5.22
N LYS A 45 7.21 2.82 -5.11
CA LYS A 45 7.67 3.33 -3.81
C LYS A 45 6.53 3.92 -2.98
N MET A 46 5.63 4.71 -3.58
CA MET A 46 4.46 5.25 -2.88
C MET A 46 3.53 4.16 -2.36
N VAL A 47 3.19 3.17 -3.19
CA VAL A 47 2.31 2.05 -2.79
C VAL A 47 2.94 1.26 -1.64
N ARG A 48 4.24 0.96 -1.71
CA ARG A 48 4.97 0.34 -0.59
C ARG A 48 4.87 1.20 0.66
N GLY A 49 5.05 2.52 0.54
CA GLY A 49 4.91 3.46 1.65
C GLY A 49 3.53 3.40 2.31
N PHE A 50 2.46 3.36 1.53
CA PHE A 50 1.10 3.22 2.06
C PHE A 50 0.89 1.88 2.78
N ALA A 51 1.36 0.77 2.21
CA ALA A 51 1.26 -0.54 2.84
C ALA A 51 2.01 -0.58 4.19
N THR A 52 3.24 -0.05 4.23
CA THR A 52 4.03 0.05 5.47
C THR A 52 3.37 0.99 6.48
N GLY A 53 2.80 2.11 6.03
CA GLY A 53 2.08 3.05 6.89
C GLY A 53 0.86 2.41 7.54
N ALA A 54 0.05 1.68 6.77
CA ALA A 54 -1.12 0.97 7.28
C ALA A 54 -0.72 -0.08 8.33
N ALA A 55 0.35 -0.84 8.09
CA ALA A 55 0.86 -1.82 9.06
C ALA A 55 1.29 -1.16 10.38
N ARG A 56 2.06 -0.06 10.30
CA ARG A 56 2.52 0.68 11.48
C ARG A 56 1.37 1.27 12.28
N GLU A 57 0.34 1.78 11.61
CA GLU A 57 -0.83 2.33 12.27
C GLU A 57 -1.65 1.25 12.98
N ALA A 58 -1.81 0.08 12.34
CA ALA A 58 -2.45 -1.06 12.98
C ALA A 58 -1.68 -1.51 14.24
N GLU A 59 -0.35 -1.58 14.17
CA GLU A 59 0.51 -1.88 15.33
C GLU A 59 0.37 -0.84 16.44
N ARG A 60 0.26 0.45 16.10
CA ARG A 60 0.05 1.53 17.08
C ARG A 60 -1.27 1.37 17.81
N LEU A 61 -2.36 1.15 17.08
CA LEU A 61 -3.70 0.96 17.66
C LEU A 61 -3.77 -0.28 18.55
N GLN A 62 -3.09 -1.37 18.18
CA GLN A 62 -3.01 -2.57 19.01
C GLN A 62 -2.31 -2.29 20.35
N LYS A 63 -1.23 -1.49 20.35
CA LYS A 63 -0.50 -1.11 21.56
C LYS A 63 -1.30 -0.19 22.48
N GLU A 64 -2.13 0.68 21.93
CA GLU A 64 -2.98 1.58 22.72
C GLU A 64 -4.19 0.87 23.34
N SER A 65 -4.58 -0.27 22.79
CA SER A 65 -5.72 -1.06 23.27
C SER A 65 -5.34 -2.07 24.37
N ASN A 66 -4.06 -2.14 24.76
CA ASN A 66 -3.50 -3.13 25.69
C ASN A 66 -2.76 -2.45 26.84
#